data_AF-A0A965URL6-F1
#
_entry.id   AF-A0A965URL6-F1
#
_cell.length_a   1.000
_cell.length_b   1.000
_cell.length_c   1.000
_cell.angle_alpha   90.00
_cell.angle_beta   90.00
_cell.angle_gamma   90.00
#
_symmetry.space_group_name_H-M   'P 1'
#
loop_
_entity.id
_entity.type
_entity.pdbx_description
1 polymer ?
#
loop_
_entity_poly.entity_id
_entity_poly.type
_entity_poly.pdbx_seq_one_letter_code
_entity_poly.pdbx_strand_id
1 'polypeptide(L)'
;MMIPKEFFNEKEFDDAYEEYLKGLYGIKDNKQLARPGPKSAAQTPAPAKERIKGSEQNKPGSAATKSTGGKIEIGEVAEESIKNKLKEWKEKNPNKKAPSLGTLKKVFRRGAGAYSTSFRPTIGGGKPNSRNAWALARVSKFLVMAGGGKVKESYRKADGDLL
;
A
#
# COMPACT_ATOMS: atom_id res chain seq x y z
N MET A 1 29.94 15.16 15.93
CA MET A 1 29.41 16.15 16.89
C MET A 1 27.91 15.96 16.90
N MET A 2 27.29 15.55 18.01
CA MET A 2 25.83 15.44 18.08
C MET A 2 25.25 16.80 18.41
N ILE A 3 24.28 17.26 17.61
CA ILE A 3 23.52 18.49 17.88
C ILE A 3 22.64 18.18 19.10
N PRO A 4 22.78 18.86 20.25
CA PRO A 4 21.95 18.57 21.41
C PRO A 4 20.56 19.15 21.17
N LYS A 5 19.53 18.28 21.18
CA LYS A 5 18.13 18.64 20.90
C LYS A 5 17.56 19.69 21.88
N GLU A 6 18.17 19.81 23.05
CA GLU A 6 17.73 20.69 24.14
C GLU A 6 17.89 22.18 23.84
N PHE A 7 18.70 22.56 22.85
CA PHE A 7 18.97 23.96 22.51
C PHE A 7 18.19 24.48 21.30
N PHE A 8 17.34 23.65 20.67
CA PHE A 8 16.65 23.99 19.43
C PHE A 8 15.16 23.66 19.52
N ASN A 9 14.32 24.44 18.84
CA ASN A 9 12.95 24.00 18.60
C ASN A 9 12.94 22.82 17.60
N GLU A 10 11.85 22.03 17.57
CA GLU A 10 11.83 20.77 16.81
C GLU A 10 12.09 20.96 15.32
N LYS A 11 11.61 22.08 14.75
CA LYS A 11 11.80 22.41 13.34
C LYS A 11 13.25 22.85 13.05
N GLU A 12 13.83 23.66 13.92
CA GLU A 12 15.23 24.10 13.83
C GLU A 12 16.21 22.95 14.01
N PHE A 13 15.88 22.00 14.89
CA PHE A 13 16.66 20.79 15.07
C PHE A 13 16.65 19.93 13.80
N ASP A 14 15.48 19.71 13.21
CA ASP A 14 15.34 18.93 11.99
C ASP A 14 16.08 19.59 10.82
N ASP A 15 15.96 20.92 10.65
CA ASP A 15 16.65 21.66 9.60
C ASP A 15 18.18 21.61 9.78
N ALA A 16 18.68 21.79 11.00
CA ALA A 16 20.12 21.72 11.32
C ALA A 16 20.68 20.29 11.18
N TYR A 17 19.88 19.27 11.52
CA TYR A 17 20.26 17.87 11.37
C TYR A 17 20.34 17.46 9.90
N GLU A 18 19.39 17.91 9.07
CA GLU A 18 19.42 17.74 7.62
C GLU A 18 20.63 18.41 6.97
N GLU A 19 21.00 19.62 7.42
CA GLU A 19 22.19 20.31 6.92
C GLU A 19 23.49 19.61 7.35
N TYR A 20 23.57 19.13 8.60
CA TYR A 20 24.68 18.31 9.08
C TYR A 20 24.84 17.01 8.27
N LEU A 21 23.75 16.31 7.97
CA LEU A 21 23.78 15.11 7.12
C LEU A 21 24.24 15.43 5.68
N LYS A 22 23.77 16.53 5.09
CA LYS A 22 24.22 16.98 3.77
C LYS A 22 25.72 17.27 3.75
N GLY A 23 26.24 17.92 4.79
CA GLY A 23 27.67 18.20 4.95
C GLY A 23 28.51 16.94 5.14
N LEU A 24 28.09 16.02 6.01
CA LEU A 24 28.81 14.78 6.32
C LEU A 24 28.93 13.84 5.12
N TYR A 25 27.87 13.76 4.31
CA TYR A 25 27.81 12.87 3.14
C TYR A 25 28.06 13.58 1.81
N GLY A 26 28.37 14.89 1.83
CA GLY A 26 28.64 15.69 0.63
C GLY A 26 27.47 15.77 -0.36
N ILE A 27 26.23 15.62 0.12
CA ILE A 27 25.03 15.52 -0.71
C ILE A 27 24.57 16.93 -1.10
N LYS A 28 24.72 17.29 -2.37
CA LYS A 28 24.37 18.62 -2.90
C LYS A 28 22.98 18.69 -3.54
N ASP A 29 22.38 17.54 -3.87
CA ASP A 29 21.11 17.50 -4.61
C ASP A 29 20.34 16.19 -4.35
N ASN A 30 19.02 16.26 -4.17
CA ASN A 30 18.16 15.10 -3.84
C ASN A 30 18.17 14.00 -4.93
N LYS A 31 18.62 14.33 -6.14
CA LYS A 31 18.87 13.37 -7.22
C LYS A 31 19.99 12.37 -6.91
N GLN A 32 20.96 12.73 -6.08
CA GLN A 32 22.09 11.86 -5.71
C GLN A 32 21.67 10.73 -4.74
N LEU A 33 20.52 10.88 -4.07
CA LEU A 33 19.90 9.85 -3.23
C LEU A 33 19.10 8.80 -4.04
N ALA A 34 18.86 9.05 -5.33
CA ALA A 34 18.17 8.10 -6.19
C ALA A 34 19.14 6.96 -6.56
N ARG A 35 18.70 5.71 -6.36
CA ARG A 35 19.48 4.51 -6.72
C ARG A 35 19.97 4.64 -8.18
N PRO A 36 21.27 4.58 -8.45
CA PRO A 36 21.77 4.65 -9.82
C PRO A 36 21.28 3.43 -10.61
N GLY A 37 20.65 3.67 -11.76
CA GLY A 37 20.13 2.64 -12.67
C GLY A 37 18.68 2.89 -13.13
N PRO A 38 18.26 2.30 -14.26
CA PRO A 38 16.88 2.42 -14.74
C PRO A 38 15.93 1.89 -13.67
N LYS A 39 14.95 2.71 -13.29
CA LYS A 39 13.86 2.30 -12.40
C LYS A 39 13.22 1.06 -12.99
N SER A 40 13.09 -0.01 -12.20
CA SER A 40 12.35 -1.18 -12.67
C SER A 40 10.93 -0.76 -13.03
N ALA A 41 10.29 -1.44 -13.97
CA ALA A 41 8.93 -1.13 -14.41
C ALA A 41 7.88 -1.11 -13.26
N ALA A 42 8.23 -1.62 -12.07
CA ALA A 42 7.42 -1.57 -10.85
C ALA A 42 7.58 -0.27 -10.03
N GLN A 43 8.60 0.55 -10.33
CA GLN A 43 8.89 1.83 -9.71
C GLN A 43 8.44 3.04 -10.54
N THR A 44 7.93 2.81 -11.75
CA THR A 44 7.25 3.84 -12.54
C THR A 44 5.80 3.98 -12.05
N PRO A 45 5.32 5.20 -11.74
CA PRO A 45 3.92 5.41 -11.40
C PRO A 45 3.01 5.03 -12.57
N ALA A 46 1.75 4.67 -12.30
CA ALA A 46 0.75 4.36 -13.33
C ALA A 46 0.64 5.47 -14.39
N PRO A 47 0.15 5.18 -15.60
CA PRO A 47 -0.22 6.22 -16.57
C PRO A 47 -1.07 7.31 -15.91
N ALA A 48 -0.88 8.58 -16.29
CA ALA A 48 -1.50 9.72 -15.61
C ALA A 48 -3.04 9.60 -15.52
N LYS A 49 -3.68 9.07 -16.57
CA LYS A 49 -5.13 8.80 -16.64
C LYS A 49 -5.60 7.79 -15.57
N GLU A 50 -4.70 6.97 -15.06
CA GLU A 50 -4.98 5.94 -14.04
C GLU A 50 -4.51 6.34 -12.64
N ARG A 51 -4.03 7.57 -12.44
CA ARG A 51 -3.68 8.06 -11.11
C ARG A 51 -4.91 8.66 -10.46
N ILE A 52 -5.54 7.91 -9.54
CA ILE A 52 -6.71 8.38 -8.79
C ILE A 52 -6.30 8.57 -7.33
N LYS A 53 -6.41 9.80 -6.83
CA LYS A 53 -6.17 10.16 -5.43
C LYS A 53 -7.51 10.36 -4.72
N GLY A 54 -8.05 9.27 -4.19
CA GLY A 54 -9.39 9.27 -3.60
C GLY A 54 -10.50 9.46 -4.64
N SER A 55 -11.75 9.34 -4.20
CA SER A 55 -12.92 9.74 -4.98
C SER A 55 -13.89 10.49 -4.07
N GLU A 56 -14.85 11.21 -4.64
CA GLU A 56 -15.89 11.90 -3.87
C GLU A 56 -16.63 10.93 -2.93
N GLN A 57 -16.96 9.74 -3.43
CA GLN A 57 -17.55 8.64 -2.66
C GLN A 57 -16.58 8.02 -1.63
N ASN A 58 -15.27 8.18 -1.80
CA ASN A 58 -14.27 7.52 -0.96
C ASN A 58 -13.05 8.43 -0.79
N LYS A 59 -13.17 9.32 0.19
CA LYS A 59 -12.18 10.33 0.54
C LYS A 59 -10.80 9.71 0.81
N PRO A 60 -9.71 10.48 0.62
CA PRO A 60 -8.39 10.04 1.04
C PRO A 60 -8.42 9.64 2.52
N GLY A 61 -7.80 8.50 2.86
CA GLY A 61 -7.75 8.00 4.24
C GLY A 61 -8.94 7.11 4.68
N SER A 62 -9.99 6.92 3.87
CA SER A 62 -11.13 6.05 4.22
C SER A 62 -10.78 4.58 4.49
N ALA A 63 -9.57 4.14 4.11
CA ALA A 63 -9.04 2.81 4.37
C ALA A 63 -7.86 2.80 5.36
N ALA A 64 -7.59 3.90 6.08
CA ALA A 64 -6.36 4.06 6.87
C ALA A 64 -6.27 3.11 8.08
N THR A 65 -7.35 2.85 8.81
CA THR A 65 -7.33 1.95 9.97
C THR A 65 -8.56 1.02 10.02
N LYS A 66 -8.56 0.04 10.92
CA LYS A 66 -9.74 -0.78 11.23
C LYS A 66 -10.95 0.06 11.65
N SER A 67 -10.74 1.10 12.45
CA SER A 67 -11.78 1.96 13.04
C SER A 67 -12.18 3.15 12.18
N THR A 68 -11.35 3.57 11.20
CA THR A 68 -11.75 4.63 10.26
C THR A 68 -12.92 4.11 9.42
N GLY A 69 -14.12 4.53 9.80
CA GLY A 69 -15.40 4.10 9.25
C GLY A 69 -15.74 4.87 7.99
N GLY A 70 -15.60 4.21 6.86
CA GLY A 70 -16.41 4.49 5.68
C GLY A 70 -16.94 3.17 5.15
N LYS A 71 -18.22 3.10 4.81
CA LYS A 71 -18.71 2.07 3.88
C LYS A 71 -17.95 2.33 2.58
N ILE A 72 -16.88 1.57 2.34
CA ILE A 72 -16.15 1.68 1.09
C ILE A 72 -17.05 1.11 0.00
N GLU A 73 -17.54 1.99 -0.86
CA GLU A 73 -18.25 1.61 -2.05
C GLU A 73 -17.23 1.16 -3.10
N ILE A 74 -17.45 -0.04 -3.63
CA ILE A 74 -16.69 -0.62 -4.73
C ILE A 74 -17.69 -1.07 -5.79
N GLY A 75 -17.27 -1.16 -7.05
CA GLY A 75 -18.13 -1.67 -8.11
C GLY A 75 -18.56 -3.12 -7.84
N GLU A 76 -19.76 -3.48 -8.32
CA GLU A 76 -20.40 -4.78 -8.07
C GLU A 76 -19.49 -5.97 -8.44
N VAL A 77 -18.85 -5.91 -9.61
CA VAL A 77 -17.93 -6.96 -10.09
C VAL A 77 -16.76 -7.20 -9.11
N ALA A 78 -16.22 -6.13 -8.51
CA ALA A 78 -15.15 -6.24 -7.53
C ALA A 78 -15.66 -6.81 -6.20
N GLU A 79 -16.89 -6.46 -5.81
CA GLU A 79 -17.53 -6.98 -4.61
C GLU A 79 -17.82 -8.48 -4.72
N GLU A 80 -18.37 -8.93 -5.84
CA GLU A 80 -18.59 -10.34 -6.14
C GLU A 80 -17.28 -11.12 -6.12
N SER A 81 -16.24 -10.59 -6.76
CA SER A 81 -14.90 -11.20 -6.76
C SER A 81 -14.34 -11.37 -5.34
N ILE A 82 -14.55 -10.39 -4.45
CA ILE A 82 -14.13 -10.46 -3.04
C ILE A 82 -14.95 -11.50 -2.28
N LYS A 83 -16.28 -11.54 -2.49
CA LYS A 83 -17.17 -12.53 -1.87
C LYS A 83 -16.78 -13.96 -2.28
N ASN A 84 -16.51 -14.20 -3.55
CA ASN A 84 -16.09 -15.50 -4.08
C ASN A 84 -14.76 -15.93 -3.43
N LYS A 85 -13.75 -15.05 -3.39
CA LYS A 85 -12.47 -15.34 -2.72
C LYS A 85 -12.61 -15.61 -1.22
N LEU A 86 -13.50 -14.89 -0.54
CA LEU A 86 -13.79 -15.12 0.87
C LEU A 86 -14.45 -16.49 1.09
N LYS A 87 -15.37 -16.89 0.21
CA LYS A 87 -16.01 -18.22 0.24
C LYS A 87 -14.96 -19.32 0.07
N GLU A 88 -14.16 -19.26 -0.98
CA GLU A 88 -13.05 -20.21 -1.22
C GLU A 88 -12.07 -20.28 -0.04
N TRP A 89 -11.80 -19.13 0.60
CA TRP A 89 -10.92 -19.09 1.75
C TRP A 89 -11.52 -19.77 2.97
N LYS A 90 -12.83 -19.57 3.23
CA LYS A 90 -13.55 -20.23 4.33
C LYS A 90 -13.58 -21.74 4.15
N GLU A 91 -13.81 -22.21 2.93
CA GLU A 91 -13.78 -23.64 2.59
C GLU A 91 -12.40 -24.25 2.87
N LYS A 92 -11.31 -23.51 2.56
CA LYS A 92 -9.93 -23.95 2.82
C LYS A 92 -9.49 -23.79 4.28
N ASN A 93 -10.14 -22.93 5.06
CA ASN A 93 -9.75 -22.58 6.44
C ASN A 93 -10.95 -22.61 7.39
N PRO A 94 -11.62 -23.77 7.58
CA PRO A 94 -12.84 -23.85 8.39
C PRO A 94 -12.61 -23.47 9.86
N ASN A 95 -11.41 -23.68 10.37
CA ASN A 95 -11.05 -23.46 11.78
C ASN A 95 -10.49 -22.06 12.07
N LYS A 96 -10.44 -21.16 11.08
CA LYS A 96 -9.86 -19.81 11.24
C LYS A 96 -10.93 -18.73 11.18
N LYS A 97 -10.75 -17.67 11.97
CA LYS A 97 -11.65 -16.51 11.98
C LYS A 97 -11.57 -15.79 10.64
N ALA A 98 -12.67 -15.78 9.90
CA ALA A 98 -12.76 -15.12 8.62
C ALA A 98 -12.69 -13.58 8.76
N PRO A 99 -11.90 -12.89 7.92
CA PRO A 99 -11.96 -11.43 7.84
C PRO A 99 -13.33 -10.94 7.41
N SER A 100 -13.75 -9.78 7.93
CA SER A 100 -15.01 -9.15 7.53
C SER A 100 -14.97 -8.68 6.07
N LEU A 101 -16.14 -8.63 5.40
CA LEU A 101 -16.23 -8.07 4.05
C LEU A 101 -15.75 -6.62 4.01
N GLY A 102 -16.05 -5.82 5.03
CA GLY A 102 -15.57 -4.43 5.15
C GLY A 102 -14.05 -4.33 5.21
N THR A 103 -13.39 -5.24 5.93
CA THR A 103 -11.93 -5.35 5.97
C THR A 103 -11.36 -5.63 4.58
N LEU A 104 -11.95 -6.57 3.84
CA LEU A 104 -11.49 -6.90 2.48
C LEU A 104 -11.71 -5.75 1.49
N LYS A 105 -12.82 -5.00 1.62
CA LYS A 105 -13.05 -3.77 0.85
C LYS A 105 -11.99 -2.70 1.17
N LYS A 106 -11.53 -2.59 2.42
CA LYS A 106 -10.41 -1.70 2.81
C LYS A 106 -9.10 -2.12 2.16
N VAL A 107 -8.74 -3.40 2.22
CA VAL A 107 -7.53 -3.93 1.56
C VAL A 107 -7.58 -3.68 0.05
N PHE A 108 -8.73 -3.92 -0.58
CA PHE A 108 -8.94 -3.63 -2.00
C PHE A 108 -8.69 -2.14 -2.31
N ARG A 109 -9.28 -1.23 -1.52
CA ARG A 109 -9.09 0.23 -1.66
C ARG A 109 -7.63 0.64 -1.50
N ARG A 110 -6.91 0.09 -0.51
CA ARG A 110 -5.45 0.33 -0.33
C ARG A 110 -4.65 -0.13 -1.54
N GLY A 111 -4.98 -1.30 -2.09
CA GLY A 111 -4.37 -1.80 -3.31
C GLY A 111 -4.61 -0.91 -4.52
N ALA A 112 -5.85 -0.48 -4.71
CA ALA A 112 -6.21 0.46 -5.77
C ALA A 112 -5.49 1.81 -5.64
N GLY A 113 -5.29 2.30 -4.41
CA GLY A 113 -4.49 3.49 -4.13
C GLY A 113 -3.01 3.31 -4.46
N ALA A 114 -2.40 2.20 -4.01
CA ALA A 114 -0.99 1.89 -4.28
C ALA A 114 -0.67 1.74 -5.77
N TYR A 115 -1.63 1.26 -6.56
CA TYR A 115 -1.50 1.19 -8.02
C TYR A 115 -1.28 2.59 -8.64
N SER A 116 -1.88 3.64 -8.06
CA SER A 116 -1.74 5.01 -8.56
C SER A 116 -0.34 5.59 -8.32
N THR A 117 0.38 5.12 -7.29
CA THR A 117 1.74 5.58 -6.95
C THR A 117 2.83 4.69 -7.55
N SER A 118 2.59 3.38 -7.62
CA SER A 118 3.50 2.39 -8.17
C SER A 118 2.71 1.31 -8.91
N PHE A 119 3.00 1.13 -10.19
CA PHE A 119 2.28 0.18 -11.05
C PHE A 119 3.25 -0.82 -11.65
N ARG A 120 2.82 -2.09 -11.75
CA ARG A 120 3.50 -3.07 -12.59
C ARG A 120 2.70 -3.25 -13.88
N PRO A 121 3.27 -2.99 -15.07
CA PRO A 121 2.54 -3.02 -16.35
C PRO A 121 1.90 -4.36 -16.69
N THR A 122 2.52 -5.45 -16.24
CA THR A 122 2.07 -6.79 -16.53
C THR A 122 1.90 -7.64 -15.28
N ILE A 123 0.95 -8.55 -15.32
CA ILE A 123 0.81 -9.65 -14.36
C ILE A 123 1.59 -10.88 -14.84
N GLY A 124 1.48 -12.00 -14.10
CA GLY A 124 2.05 -13.27 -14.54
C GLY A 124 1.57 -13.66 -15.94
N GLY A 125 2.47 -14.22 -16.76
CA GLY A 125 2.16 -14.60 -18.15
C GLY A 125 2.06 -13.43 -19.12
N GLY A 126 2.62 -12.25 -18.80
CA GLY A 126 2.75 -11.12 -19.73
C GLY A 126 1.46 -10.34 -20.00
N LYS A 127 0.34 -10.71 -19.36
CA LYS A 127 -0.94 -10.03 -19.53
C LYS A 127 -0.91 -8.61 -18.94
N PRO A 128 -1.62 -7.63 -19.54
CA PRO A 128 -1.76 -6.30 -18.97
C PRO A 128 -2.33 -6.37 -17.55
N ASN A 129 -1.73 -5.58 -16.66
CA ASN A 129 -2.24 -5.44 -15.31
C ASN A 129 -3.22 -4.27 -15.23
N SER A 130 -4.22 -4.38 -14.36
CA SER A 130 -5.22 -3.35 -14.13
C SER A 130 -5.32 -3.02 -12.64
N ARG A 131 -5.86 -1.84 -12.31
CA ARG A 131 -6.07 -1.42 -10.91
C ARG A 131 -6.86 -2.45 -10.10
N ASN A 132 -7.90 -3.00 -10.69
CA ASN A 132 -8.75 -4.01 -10.05
C ASN A 132 -7.99 -5.33 -9.84
N ALA A 133 -7.22 -5.78 -10.84
CA ALA A 133 -6.41 -6.99 -10.71
C ALA A 133 -5.36 -6.87 -9.60
N TRP A 134 -4.69 -5.71 -9.51
CA TRP A 134 -3.72 -5.42 -8.46
C TRP A 134 -4.35 -5.39 -7.07
N ALA A 135 -5.51 -4.72 -6.93
CA ALA A 135 -6.24 -4.68 -5.68
C ALA A 135 -6.72 -6.07 -5.23
N LEU A 136 -7.26 -6.88 -6.15
CA LEU A 136 -7.66 -8.27 -5.88
C LEU A 136 -6.49 -9.18 -5.51
N ALA A 137 -5.30 -8.94 -6.05
CA ALA A 137 -4.10 -9.69 -5.69
C ALA A 137 -3.69 -9.42 -4.23
N ARG A 138 -3.83 -8.18 -3.76
CA ARG A 138 -3.61 -7.83 -2.35
C ARG A 138 -4.65 -8.46 -1.43
N VAL A 139 -5.93 -8.48 -1.81
CA VAL A 139 -6.97 -9.20 -1.06
C VAL A 139 -6.61 -10.68 -0.92
N SER A 140 -6.16 -11.34 -2.00
CA SER A 140 -5.69 -12.73 -1.94
C SER A 140 -4.50 -12.91 -1.00
N LYS A 141 -3.51 -11.99 -1.00
CA LYS A 141 -2.38 -12.07 -0.08
C LYS A 141 -2.79 -11.83 1.38
N PHE A 142 -3.71 -10.91 1.62
CA PHE A 142 -4.28 -10.68 2.94
C PHE A 142 -5.02 -11.91 3.46
N LEU A 143 -5.79 -12.60 2.62
CA LEU A 143 -6.43 -13.87 2.97
C LEU A 143 -5.40 -14.97 3.31
N VAL A 144 -4.31 -15.09 2.53
CA VAL A 144 -3.21 -16.03 2.88
C VAL A 144 -2.63 -15.69 4.26
N MET A 145 -2.42 -14.41 4.55
CA MET A 145 -1.95 -13.95 5.86
C MET A 145 -2.93 -14.26 6.99
N ALA A 146 -4.24 -14.03 6.77
CA ALA A 146 -5.31 -14.36 7.71
C ALA A 146 -5.38 -15.86 8.02
N GLY A 147 -5.05 -16.71 7.04
CA GLY A 147 -4.97 -18.16 7.22
C GLY A 147 -3.73 -18.62 8.00
N GLY A 148 -2.79 -17.73 8.32
CA GLY A 148 -1.50 -18.07 8.93
C GLY A 148 -0.44 -18.49 7.92
N GLY A 149 -0.68 -18.28 6.62
CA GLY A 149 0.29 -18.56 5.57
C GLY A 149 1.51 -17.63 5.63
N LYS A 150 2.66 -18.12 5.15
CA LYS A 150 3.89 -17.33 5.07
C LYS A 150 3.73 -16.23 4.01
N VAL A 151 3.84 -14.98 4.45
CA VAL A 151 3.83 -13.80 3.59
C VAL A 151 5.06 -12.93 3.90
N LYS A 152 5.63 -12.29 2.87
CA LYS A 152 6.76 -11.35 3.07
C LYS A 152 6.36 -10.22 4.02
N GLU A 153 7.33 -9.75 4.81
CA GLU A 153 7.12 -8.70 5.80
C GLU A 153 6.58 -7.40 5.20
N SER A 154 6.94 -7.09 3.95
CA SER A 154 6.42 -5.91 3.25
C SER A 154 4.90 -5.91 3.07
N TYR A 155 4.27 -7.07 2.90
CA TYR A 155 2.81 -7.17 2.83
C TYR A 155 2.16 -7.12 4.22
N ARG A 156 2.84 -7.69 5.22
CA ARG A 156 2.38 -7.62 6.62
C ARG A 156 2.41 -6.17 7.12
N LYS A 157 3.45 -5.41 6.81
CA LYS A 157 3.53 -3.98 7.12
C LYS A 157 2.44 -3.15 6.41
N ALA A 158 2.01 -3.58 5.22
CA ALA A 158 1.10 -2.79 4.40
C ALA A 158 -0.39 -3.02 4.71
N ASP A 159 -0.78 -4.25 5.04
CA ASP A 159 -2.19 -4.62 5.29
C ASP A 159 -2.39 -5.42 6.61
N GLY A 160 -1.33 -5.72 7.36
CA GLY A 160 -1.42 -6.55 8.57
C GLY A 160 -2.09 -5.87 9.76
N ASP A 161 -2.14 -4.55 9.78
CA ASP A 161 -2.91 -3.76 10.75
C ASP A 161 -4.43 -4.02 10.66
N LEU A 162 -4.90 -4.57 9.54
CA LEU A 162 -6.29 -4.91 9.29
C LEU A 162 -6.69 -6.34 9.71
N LEU A 163 -5.74 -7.19 10.14
CA LEU A 163 -6.00 -8.53 10.68
C LEU A 163 -6.44 -8.48 12.14
#